data_AF-C5CHK6-F1
#
_entry.id   AF-C5CHK6-F1
#
_cell.length_a   1.000
_cell.length_b   1.000
_cell.length_c   1.000
_cell.angle_alpha   90.00
_cell.angle_beta   90.00
_cell.angle_gamma   90.00
#
_symmetry.space_group_name_H-M   'P 1'
#
loop_
_entity.id
_entity.type
_entity.pdbx_description
1 polymer ?
#
loop_
_entity_poly.entity_id
_entity_poly.type
_entity_poly.pdbx_seq_one_letter_code
_entity_poly.pdbx_strand_id
1 'polypeptide(L)'
;MEREKLRSKIKALLQVLDNNGSFAKPFLNYYESAGLPSGWRSYIQAIKLAWNRKYFKALKILETTLVITRKNGILYYLILSKKMSILHFLGREEATAVYNKLREEFSRIPPFLRSAVASNLLNVYARTADNPKMKKFRFWSDSYKKDQSGWCFFLLGKARDFTKKGDVVKAKRLFQECIEESLKADHPIAIATAYNDAAWHLRSTYPEDSINYARKAAYLNGKYRESPASALPSIDTLIEVEKDFVSKEVVNLEIFAGCMECVPKEMENHIRKRYAHRMILLPKILTDLEKSLYENDMELREWLSKNIKSIKQTSLLSGVARDNLSKLINGKTQTVRGETLRKIITGLKIEVDPLNDPYPVVNEWIKLQIDKGFENAITELEKLKPSEHEILIPSTYTALLNRRKDHPYLSRKGTLSRALELCKGDLQKFKEFTENRYETKKFVAQLFELHPFLEGRRDLVRKFLKALPARKRKEFIHKYLQLGDEDREVIDTFMRNYVRYDRNWGLRVKPPAELYPFTQKYRLKKTQTALAYWALDKKKERKKLANRLLKFV
;
A
#
# COMPACT_ATOMS: atom_id res chain seq x y z
N MET A 1 20.98 -32.69 22.66
CA MET A 1 21.56 -31.87 21.57
C MET A 1 20.55 -31.43 20.49
N GLU A 2 19.82 -32.33 19.80
CA GLU A 2 18.88 -31.91 18.73
C GLU A 2 17.63 -31.15 19.21
N ARG A 3 17.01 -31.59 20.31
CA ARG A 3 15.85 -30.91 20.92
C ARG A 3 16.19 -29.48 21.39
N GLU A 4 17.42 -29.27 21.84
CA GLU A 4 17.91 -27.99 22.33
C GLU A 4 18.22 -27.02 21.19
N LYS A 5 18.85 -27.52 20.11
CA LYS A 5 19.00 -26.78 18.84
C LYS A 5 17.64 -26.36 18.27
N LEU A 6 16.63 -27.24 18.31
CA LEU A 6 15.28 -26.94 17.86
C LEU A 6 14.59 -25.87 18.75
N ARG A 7 14.72 -25.97 20.08
CA ARG A 7 14.17 -24.99 21.04
C ARG A 7 14.79 -23.60 20.83
N SER A 8 16.09 -23.54 20.59
CA SER A 8 16.80 -22.29 20.26
C SER A 8 16.30 -21.67 18.96
N LYS A 9 16.12 -22.48 17.90
CA LYS A 9 15.54 -22.02 16.61
C LYS A 9 14.12 -21.46 16.78
N ILE A 10 13.26 -22.12 17.55
CA ILE A 10 11.89 -21.66 17.81
C ILE A 10 11.90 -20.33 18.59
N LYS A 11 12.76 -20.20 19.60
CA LYS A 11 12.90 -18.95 20.37
C LYS A 11 13.34 -17.79 19.49
N ALA A 12 14.35 -17.99 18.63
CA ALA A 12 14.81 -16.99 17.69
C ALA A 12 13.71 -16.59 16.69
N LEU A 13 12.96 -17.57 16.17
CA LEU A 13 11.84 -17.32 15.27
C LEU A 13 10.76 -16.46 15.93
N LEU A 14 10.37 -16.78 17.16
CA LEU A 14 9.37 -16.03 17.91
C LEU A 14 9.85 -14.61 18.19
N GLN A 15 11.10 -14.43 18.61
CA GLN A 15 11.67 -13.11 18.83
C GLN A 15 11.63 -12.24 17.57
N VAL A 16 11.98 -12.78 16.40
CA VAL A 16 11.90 -12.05 15.14
C VAL A 16 10.44 -11.72 14.80
N LEU A 17 9.53 -12.67 14.98
CA LEU A 17 8.10 -12.49 14.72
C LEU A 17 7.48 -11.40 15.61
N ASP A 18 7.75 -11.44 16.91
CA ASP A 18 7.19 -10.53 17.90
C ASP A 18 7.72 -9.11 17.69
N ASN A 19 8.99 -8.96 17.33
CA ASN A 19 9.63 -7.66 17.14
C ASN A 19 9.35 -7.01 15.78
N ASN A 20 8.78 -7.75 14.81
CA ASN A 20 8.70 -7.28 13.43
C ASN A 20 7.36 -7.53 12.74
N GLY A 21 6.47 -8.33 13.35
CA GLY A 21 5.19 -8.72 12.75
C GLY A 21 5.38 -9.31 11.35
N SER A 22 4.59 -8.81 10.37
CA SER A 22 4.68 -9.26 8.97
C SER A 22 6.02 -8.97 8.29
N PHE A 23 6.85 -8.10 8.86
CA PHE A 23 8.19 -7.83 8.34
C PHE A 23 9.16 -8.99 8.60
N ALA A 24 8.82 -9.93 9.50
CA ALA A 24 9.57 -11.16 9.74
C ALA A 24 9.47 -12.20 8.60
N LYS A 25 8.65 -11.95 7.57
CA LYS A 25 8.33 -12.91 6.50
C LYS A 25 9.55 -13.62 5.88
N PRO A 26 10.66 -12.93 5.53
CA PRO A 26 11.82 -13.62 4.96
C PRO A 26 12.41 -14.68 5.90
N PHE A 27 12.44 -14.41 7.21
CA PHE A 27 12.93 -15.36 8.21
C PHE A 27 11.98 -16.55 8.34
N LEU A 28 10.67 -16.32 8.33
CA LEU A 28 9.70 -17.42 8.35
C LEU A 28 9.92 -18.36 7.18
N ASN A 29 10.09 -17.82 5.97
CA ASN A 29 10.33 -18.61 4.76
C ASN A 29 11.68 -19.35 4.79
N TYR A 30 12.71 -18.70 5.34
CA TYR A 30 14.03 -19.31 5.54
C TYR A 30 13.97 -20.47 6.52
N TYR A 31 13.43 -20.27 7.73
CA TYR A 31 13.34 -21.32 8.75
C TYR A 31 12.39 -22.45 8.35
N GLU A 32 11.28 -22.14 7.66
CA GLU A 32 10.39 -23.16 7.10
C GLU A 32 11.13 -24.10 6.15
N SER A 33 12.04 -23.56 5.32
CA SER A 33 12.88 -24.36 4.42
C SER A 33 13.95 -25.20 5.15
N ALA A 34 14.29 -24.85 6.40
CA ALA A 34 15.30 -25.50 7.22
C ALA A 34 14.77 -26.66 8.09
N GLY A 35 13.49 -27.06 7.90
CA GLY A 35 12.92 -28.25 8.54
C GLY A 35 12.30 -28.00 9.92
N LEU A 36 11.16 -27.31 9.98
CA LEU A 36 10.40 -27.13 11.22
C LEU A 36 9.46 -28.31 11.52
N PRO A 37 9.16 -28.60 12.81
CA PRO A 37 8.12 -29.56 13.20
C PRO A 37 6.77 -29.22 12.58
N SER A 38 5.95 -30.24 12.32
CA SER A 38 4.67 -30.10 11.59
C SER A 38 3.74 -29.03 12.20
N GLY A 39 3.53 -29.03 13.51
CA GLY A 39 2.66 -28.03 14.17
C GLY A 39 3.16 -26.59 14.01
N TRP A 40 4.48 -26.37 14.12
CA TRP A 40 5.09 -25.05 13.93
C TRP A 40 5.03 -24.60 12.47
N ARG A 41 5.24 -25.53 11.53
CA ARG A 41 5.09 -25.28 10.10
C ARG A 41 3.67 -24.82 9.76
N SER A 42 2.66 -25.54 10.25
CA SER A 42 1.25 -25.19 10.06
C SER A 42 0.90 -23.83 10.67
N TYR A 43 1.41 -23.52 11.87
CA TYR A 43 1.22 -22.21 12.49
C TYR A 43 1.82 -21.06 11.66
N ILE A 44 3.06 -21.22 11.18
CA ILE A 44 3.72 -20.24 10.30
C ILE A 44 2.96 -20.08 8.99
N GLN A 45 2.52 -21.18 8.39
CA GLN A 45 1.71 -21.15 7.18
C GLN A 45 0.41 -20.36 7.40
N ALA A 46 -0.27 -20.59 8.52
CA ALA A 46 -1.47 -19.83 8.89
C ALA A 46 -1.18 -18.33 9.11
N ILE A 47 -0.06 -17.98 9.74
CA ILE A 47 0.37 -16.57 9.88
C ILE A 47 0.56 -15.92 8.52
N LYS A 48 1.31 -16.56 7.61
CA LYS A 48 1.58 -16.06 6.25
C LYS A 48 0.29 -15.90 5.45
N LEU A 49 -0.63 -16.84 5.57
CA LEU A 49 -1.96 -16.75 4.95
C LEU A 49 -2.75 -15.57 5.51
N ALA A 50 -2.76 -15.38 6.83
CA ALA A 50 -3.43 -14.25 7.47
C ALA A 50 -2.85 -12.90 7.03
N TRP A 51 -1.52 -12.77 6.89
CA TRP A 51 -0.90 -11.54 6.37
C TRP A 51 -1.29 -11.25 4.92
N ASN A 52 -1.52 -12.29 4.13
CA ASN A 52 -2.04 -12.19 2.77
C ASN A 52 -3.59 -12.16 2.71
N ARG A 53 -4.26 -11.85 3.83
CA ARG A 53 -5.73 -11.80 3.97
C ARG A 53 -6.46 -13.13 3.68
N LYS A 54 -5.79 -14.27 3.55
CA LYS A 54 -6.40 -15.59 3.32
C LYS A 54 -6.91 -16.19 4.64
N TYR A 55 -7.84 -15.48 5.28
CA TYR A 55 -8.25 -15.73 6.65
C TYR A 55 -8.98 -17.06 6.84
N PHE A 56 -9.88 -17.44 5.93
CA PHE A 56 -10.59 -18.72 6.02
C PHE A 56 -9.63 -19.92 5.93
N LYS A 57 -8.66 -19.88 5.01
CA LYS A 57 -7.62 -20.92 4.89
C LYS A 57 -6.71 -20.95 6.12
N ALA A 58 -6.32 -19.78 6.63
CA ALA A 58 -5.54 -19.68 7.85
C ALA A 58 -6.30 -20.29 9.04
N LEU A 59 -7.58 -19.98 9.19
CA LEU A 59 -8.43 -20.50 10.26
C LEU A 59 -8.54 -22.02 10.21
N LYS A 60 -8.83 -22.59 9.03
CA LYS A 60 -8.87 -24.05 8.83
C LYS A 60 -7.57 -24.72 9.28
N ILE A 61 -6.42 -24.18 8.89
CA ILE A 61 -5.12 -24.72 9.29
C ILE A 61 -4.92 -24.63 10.81
N LEU A 62 -5.26 -23.49 11.42
CA LEU A 62 -5.14 -23.32 12.87
C LEU A 62 -6.02 -24.32 13.63
N GLU A 63 -7.24 -24.56 13.17
CA GLU A 63 -8.18 -25.50 13.79
C GLU A 63 -7.70 -26.94 13.70
N THR A 64 -7.29 -27.40 12.52
CA THR A 64 -6.71 -28.73 12.35
C THR A 64 -5.43 -28.89 13.19
N THR A 65 -4.59 -27.85 13.25
CA THR A 65 -3.35 -27.89 14.05
C THR A 65 -3.65 -27.92 15.54
N LEU A 66 -4.71 -27.25 15.99
CA LEU A 66 -5.09 -27.20 17.41
C LEU A 66 -5.49 -28.58 17.95
N VAL A 67 -6.12 -29.43 17.13
CA VAL A 67 -6.52 -30.80 17.50
C VAL A 67 -5.32 -31.66 17.91
N ILE A 68 -4.21 -31.53 17.17
CA ILE A 68 -2.99 -32.33 17.40
C ILE A 68 -1.95 -31.62 18.29
N THR A 69 -2.21 -30.39 18.71
CA THR A 69 -1.28 -29.61 19.54
C THR A 69 -1.50 -29.89 21.01
N ARG A 70 -0.42 -30.18 21.75
CA ARG A 70 -0.45 -30.35 23.21
C ARG A 70 -1.12 -29.15 23.89
N LYS A 71 -2.20 -29.40 24.63
CA LYS A 71 -2.90 -28.38 25.44
C LYS A 71 -1.94 -27.71 26.42
N ASN A 72 -2.17 -26.42 26.68
CA ASN A 72 -1.39 -25.57 27.59
C ASN A 72 0.10 -25.38 27.20
N GLY A 73 0.49 -25.74 25.98
CA GLY A 73 1.84 -25.48 25.45
C GLY A 73 2.01 -24.09 24.82
N ILE A 74 3.26 -23.74 24.49
CA ILE A 74 3.62 -22.50 23.77
C ILE A 74 2.81 -22.34 22.48
N LEU A 75 2.83 -23.37 21.63
CA LEU A 75 2.15 -23.37 20.34
C LEU A 75 0.63 -23.29 20.49
N TYR A 76 0.07 -23.90 21.55
CA TYR A 76 -1.36 -23.85 21.85
C TYR A 76 -1.86 -22.42 22.03
N TYR A 77 -1.19 -21.65 22.91
CA TYR A 77 -1.58 -20.26 23.19
C TYR A 77 -1.34 -19.33 21.99
N LEU A 78 -0.29 -19.58 21.20
CA LEU A 78 -0.04 -18.84 19.96
C LEU A 78 -1.13 -19.08 18.91
N ILE A 79 -1.56 -20.34 18.74
CA ILE A 79 -2.66 -20.70 17.84
C ILE A 79 -3.96 -20.05 18.30
N LEU A 80 -4.30 -20.14 19.60
CA LEU A 80 -5.50 -19.51 20.14
C LEU A 80 -5.49 -17.99 19.95
N SER A 81 -4.37 -17.32 20.27
CA SER A 81 -4.22 -15.87 20.10
C SER A 81 -4.42 -15.47 18.64
N LYS A 82 -3.84 -16.21 17.69
CA LYS A 82 -3.99 -15.91 16.27
C LYS A 82 -5.41 -16.21 15.76
N LYS A 83 -6.01 -17.32 16.19
CA LYS A 83 -7.39 -17.71 15.89
C LYS A 83 -8.35 -16.61 16.34
N MET A 84 -8.21 -16.12 17.58
CA MET A 84 -9.00 -15.01 18.12
C MET A 84 -8.94 -13.77 17.21
N SER A 85 -7.74 -13.32 16.84
CA SER A 85 -7.58 -12.14 15.99
C SER A 85 -8.22 -12.32 14.61
N ILE A 86 -8.13 -13.51 14.01
CA ILE A 86 -8.73 -13.80 12.70
C ILE A 86 -10.25 -13.83 12.81
N LEU A 87 -10.80 -14.54 13.80
CA LEU A 87 -12.25 -14.62 14.02
C LEU A 87 -12.85 -13.23 14.26
N HIS A 88 -12.18 -12.43 15.09
CA HIS A 88 -12.60 -11.06 15.38
C HIS A 88 -12.60 -10.20 14.11
N PHE A 89 -11.54 -10.29 13.28
CA PHE A 89 -11.50 -9.58 12.00
C PHE A 89 -12.65 -9.96 11.08
N LEU A 90 -13.02 -11.25 11.06
CA LEU A 90 -14.14 -11.77 10.26
C LEU A 90 -15.52 -11.48 10.86
N GLY A 91 -15.59 -10.87 12.06
CA GLY A 91 -16.86 -10.61 12.75
C GLY A 91 -17.57 -11.85 13.27
N ARG A 92 -16.83 -12.94 13.55
CA ARG A 92 -17.42 -14.19 14.05
C ARG A 92 -17.57 -14.18 15.57
N GLU A 93 -18.72 -14.58 16.08
CA GLU A 93 -19.02 -14.62 17.52
C GLU A 93 -18.05 -15.50 18.33
N GLU A 94 -17.56 -16.58 17.71
CA GLU A 94 -16.55 -17.50 18.23
C GLU A 94 -15.31 -16.76 18.79
N ALA A 95 -14.99 -15.57 18.25
CA ALA A 95 -13.90 -14.73 18.74
C ALA A 95 -14.02 -14.45 20.25
N THR A 96 -15.25 -14.25 20.74
CA THR A 96 -15.57 -13.95 22.14
C THR A 96 -15.21 -15.12 23.05
N ALA A 97 -15.57 -16.34 22.64
CA ALA A 97 -15.25 -17.55 23.39
C ALA A 97 -13.73 -17.75 23.50
N VAL A 98 -13.00 -17.58 22.39
CA VAL A 98 -11.53 -17.69 22.39
C VAL A 98 -10.89 -16.59 23.22
N TYR A 99 -11.41 -15.36 23.16
CA TYR A 99 -10.96 -14.23 23.99
C TYR A 99 -11.12 -14.53 25.49
N ASN A 100 -12.30 -14.94 25.92
CA ASN A 100 -12.57 -15.22 27.34
C ASN A 100 -11.69 -16.36 27.85
N LYS A 101 -11.48 -17.40 27.04
CA LYS A 101 -10.57 -18.50 27.37
C LYS A 101 -9.12 -18.01 27.57
N LEU A 102 -8.59 -17.24 26.63
CA LEU A 102 -7.23 -16.68 26.74
C LEU A 102 -7.09 -15.75 27.97
N ARG A 103 -8.14 -15.00 28.29
CA ARG A 103 -8.19 -14.14 29.48
C ARG A 103 -8.14 -14.96 30.77
N GLU A 104 -8.97 -15.99 30.88
CA GLU A 104 -9.09 -16.83 32.07
C GLU A 104 -7.85 -17.68 32.29
N GLU A 105 -7.24 -18.18 31.21
CA GLU A 105 -6.00 -18.95 31.27
C GLU A 105 -4.74 -18.09 31.25
N PHE A 106 -4.84 -16.75 31.34
CA PHE A 106 -3.70 -15.86 31.12
C PHE A 106 -2.52 -16.15 32.07
N SER A 107 -2.80 -16.53 33.32
CA SER A 107 -1.79 -16.93 34.30
C SER A 107 -1.03 -18.21 33.90
N ARG A 108 -1.64 -19.09 33.10
CA ARG A 108 -1.04 -20.34 32.58
C ARG A 108 -0.18 -20.12 31.34
N ILE A 109 -0.28 -18.95 30.70
CA ILE A 109 0.53 -18.61 29.52
C ILE A 109 2.00 -18.45 29.96
N PRO A 110 2.97 -19.05 29.24
CA PRO A 110 4.39 -18.88 29.53
C PRO A 110 4.80 -17.40 29.63
N PRO A 111 5.58 -16.97 30.64
CA PRO A 111 5.87 -15.55 30.88
C PRO A 111 6.38 -14.78 29.65
N PHE A 112 7.27 -15.39 28.87
CA PHE A 112 7.84 -14.76 27.67
C PHE A 112 6.83 -14.56 26.52
N LEU A 113 5.67 -15.22 26.53
CA LEU A 113 4.59 -15.04 25.54
C LEU A 113 3.49 -14.08 26.01
N ARG A 114 3.43 -13.80 27.31
CA ARG A 114 2.31 -13.04 27.91
C ARG A 114 2.17 -11.65 27.30
N SER A 115 3.27 -10.99 26.92
CA SER A 115 3.23 -9.68 26.24
C SER A 115 2.51 -9.72 24.90
N ALA A 116 2.89 -10.65 24.02
CA ALA A 116 2.28 -10.83 22.71
C ALA A 116 0.78 -11.21 22.81
N VAL A 117 0.41 -12.03 23.79
CA VAL A 117 -1.01 -12.39 23.99
C VAL A 117 -1.80 -11.22 24.60
N ALA A 118 -1.23 -10.52 25.58
CA ALA A 118 -1.88 -9.37 26.23
C ALA A 118 -2.19 -8.25 25.25
N SER A 119 -1.25 -7.93 24.35
CA SER A 119 -1.46 -6.89 23.33
C SER A 119 -2.61 -7.27 22.39
N ASN A 120 -2.74 -8.53 22.01
CA ASN A 120 -3.87 -9.01 21.20
C ASN A 120 -5.20 -8.94 21.95
N LEU A 121 -5.23 -9.34 23.23
CA LEU A 121 -6.43 -9.24 24.07
C LEU A 121 -6.90 -7.78 24.19
N LEU A 122 -6.00 -6.85 24.47
CA LEU A 122 -6.32 -5.42 24.57
C LEU A 122 -6.83 -4.85 23.24
N ASN A 123 -6.16 -5.17 22.13
CA ASN A 123 -6.57 -4.70 20.81
C ASN A 123 -7.97 -5.20 20.40
N VAL A 124 -8.28 -6.47 20.71
CA VAL A 124 -9.60 -7.04 20.44
C VAL A 124 -10.64 -6.38 21.35
N TYR A 125 -10.39 -6.30 22.66
CA TYR A 125 -11.31 -5.65 23.61
C TYR A 125 -11.58 -4.19 23.25
N ALA A 126 -10.56 -3.39 22.94
CA ALA A 126 -10.74 -1.97 22.58
C ALA A 126 -11.65 -1.79 21.35
N ARG A 127 -11.69 -2.75 20.43
CA ARG A 127 -12.53 -2.72 19.23
C ARG A 127 -13.96 -3.20 19.46
N THR A 128 -14.20 -4.03 20.47
CA THR A 128 -15.52 -4.63 20.78
C THR A 128 -15.94 -4.43 22.24
N ALA A 129 -15.55 -3.30 22.85
CA ALA A 129 -15.81 -3.01 24.26
C ALA A 129 -17.30 -3.00 24.61
N ASP A 130 -18.16 -2.78 23.61
CA ASP A 130 -19.63 -2.74 23.75
C ASP A 130 -20.27 -4.14 23.78
N ASN A 131 -19.48 -5.21 23.61
CA ASN A 131 -19.97 -6.58 23.70
C ASN A 131 -20.08 -7.02 25.18
N PRO A 132 -21.30 -7.22 25.73
CA PRO A 132 -21.48 -7.55 27.14
C PRO A 132 -20.89 -8.92 27.51
N LYS A 133 -20.71 -9.82 26.54
CA LYS A 133 -20.10 -11.15 26.74
C LYS A 133 -18.57 -11.08 26.90
N MET A 134 -17.95 -9.92 26.70
CA MET A 134 -16.50 -9.72 26.81
C MET A 134 -16.14 -8.91 28.05
N LYS A 135 -15.72 -9.58 29.14
CA LYS A 135 -15.20 -8.84 30.31
C LYS A 135 -13.84 -8.23 30.01
N LYS A 136 -13.63 -7.01 30.54
CA LYS A 136 -12.38 -6.26 30.45
C LYS A 136 -11.20 -7.10 30.94
N PHE A 137 -10.16 -7.17 30.12
CA PHE A 137 -8.88 -7.71 30.54
C PHE A 137 -8.16 -6.70 31.45
N ARG A 138 -7.93 -7.07 32.71
CA ARG A 138 -7.19 -6.24 33.68
C ARG A 138 -5.72 -6.62 33.68
N PHE A 139 -4.84 -5.63 33.81
CA PHE A 139 -3.40 -5.84 33.76
C PHE A 139 -2.66 -5.05 34.83
N TRP A 140 -1.75 -5.70 35.58
CA TRP A 140 -1.18 -5.18 36.84
C TRP A 140 0.36 -5.14 36.93
N SER A 141 1.11 -5.42 35.84
CA SER A 141 2.58 -5.53 35.93
C SER A 141 3.30 -4.55 35.00
N ASP A 142 4.38 -3.92 35.49
CA ASP A 142 5.31 -3.09 34.72
C ASP A 142 6.19 -3.91 33.77
N SER A 143 6.15 -5.24 33.83
CA SER A 143 6.96 -6.13 32.98
C SER A 143 6.74 -5.95 31.48
N TYR A 144 5.64 -5.32 31.07
CA TYR A 144 5.28 -5.10 29.66
C TYR A 144 5.98 -3.87 29.07
N LYS A 145 6.40 -2.93 29.93
CA LYS A 145 7.29 -1.82 29.51
C LYS A 145 8.67 -2.35 29.09
N LYS A 146 9.06 -3.55 29.57
CA LYS A 146 10.32 -4.21 29.21
C LYS A 146 10.29 -4.82 27.80
N ASP A 147 9.11 -5.16 27.27
CA ASP A 147 8.94 -5.59 25.88
C ASP A 147 8.49 -4.41 25.03
N GLN A 148 9.45 -3.74 24.40
CA GLN A 148 9.23 -2.52 23.64
C GLN A 148 8.20 -2.70 22.51
N SER A 149 8.18 -3.88 21.86
CA SER A 149 7.24 -4.19 20.79
C SER A 149 5.80 -4.31 21.34
N GLY A 150 5.64 -5.03 22.45
CA GLY A 150 4.36 -5.12 23.16
C GLY A 150 3.86 -3.78 23.69
N TRP A 151 4.78 -2.94 24.20
CA TRP A 151 4.49 -1.61 24.73
C TRP A 151 3.86 -0.68 23.68
N CYS A 152 4.36 -0.69 22.45
CA CYS A 152 3.79 0.10 21.36
C CYS A 152 2.30 -0.22 21.13
N PHE A 153 1.96 -1.50 21.00
CA PHE A 153 0.57 -1.91 20.78
C PHE A 153 -0.31 -1.71 22.02
N PHE A 154 0.28 -1.68 23.20
CA PHE A 154 -0.42 -1.32 24.43
C PHE A 154 -0.82 0.16 24.45
N LEU A 155 0.13 1.07 24.17
CA LEU A 155 -0.15 2.51 24.05
C LEU A 155 -1.24 2.77 23.02
N LEU A 156 -1.16 2.10 21.86
CA LEU A 156 -2.18 2.17 20.83
C LEU A 156 -3.57 1.73 21.31
N GLY A 157 -3.65 0.62 22.06
CA GLY A 157 -4.89 0.15 22.67
C GLY A 157 -5.48 1.16 23.66
N LYS A 158 -4.64 1.78 24.49
CA LYS A 158 -5.07 2.84 25.42
C LYS A 158 -5.56 4.09 24.69
N ALA A 159 -4.86 4.54 23.65
CA ALA A 159 -5.25 5.72 22.88
C ALA A 159 -6.66 5.56 22.28
N ARG A 160 -6.96 4.38 21.75
CA ARG A 160 -8.31 4.03 21.25
C ARG A 160 -9.37 4.04 22.37
N ASP A 161 -9.05 3.49 23.55
CA ASP A 161 -9.96 3.49 24.71
C ASP A 161 -10.29 4.91 25.17
N PHE A 162 -9.30 5.82 25.24
CA PHE A 162 -9.54 7.22 25.57
C PHE A 162 -10.32 7.97 24.48
N THR A 163 -10.06 7.65 23.21
CA THR A 163 -10.87 8.21 22.10
C THR A 163 -12.34 7.81 22.25
N LYS A 164 -12.63 6.55 22.56
CA LYS A 164 -13.99 6.06 22.76
C LYS A 164 -14.71 6.74 23.94
N LYS A 165 -13.95 7.16 24.96
CA LYS A 165 -14.45 7.89 26.13
C LYS A 165 -14.61 9.40 25.90
N GLY A 166 -14.28 9.90 24.70
CA GLY A 166 -14.33 11.32 24.37
C GLY A 166 -13.12 12.15 24.87
N ASP A 167 -12.14 11.54 25.53
CA ASP A 167 -10.92 12.23 25.98
C ASP A 167 -9.87 12.26 24.86
N VAL A 168 -10.13 13.12 23.87
CA VAL A 168 -9.32 13.22 22.64
C VAL A 168 -7.94 13.81 22.93
N VAL A 169 -7.81 14.71 23.91
CA VAL A 169 -6.52 15.31 24.30
C VAL A 169 -5.58 14.22 24.82
N LYS A 170 -6.05 13.36 25.73
CA LYS A 170 -5.25 12.25 26.25
C LYS A 170 -5.01 11.18 25.19
N ALA A 171 -5.98 10.92 24.32
CA ALA A 171 -5.80 10.02 23.18
C ALA A 171 -4.67 10.51 22.26
N LYS A 172 -4.63 11.81 21.92
CA LYS A 172 -3.58 12.41 21.08
C LYS A 172 -2.19 12.20 21.69
N ARG A 173 -2.02 12.52 22.98
CA ARG A 173 -0.74 12.30 23.69
C ARG A 173 -0.29 10.84 23.63
N LEU A 174 -1.21 9.89 23.85
CA LEU A 174 -0.91 8.46 23.78
C LEU A 174 -0.58 7.97 22.36
N PHE A 175 -1.22 8.53 21.33
CA PHE A 175 -0.84 8.24 19.94
C PHE A 175 0.56 8.75 19.61
N GLN A 176 0.91 9.96 20.05
CA GLN A 176 2.24 10.54 19.87
C GLN A 176 3.31 9.69 20.58
N GLU A 177 3.08 9.34 21.85
CA GLU A 177 3.95 8.44 22.60
C GLU A 177 4.10 7.07 21.90
N CYS A 178 3.00 6.51 21.39
CA CYS A 178 3.03 5.27 20.62
C CYS A 178 3.88 5.38 19.35
N ILE A 179 3.82 6.51 18.63
CA ILE A 179 4.62 6.75 17.43
C ILE A 179 6.12 6.81 17.81
N GLU A 180 6.46 7.58 18.84
CA GLU A 180 7.83 7.73 19.32
C GLU A 180 8.43 6.38 19.74
N GLU A 181 7.72 5.62 20.57
CA GLU A 181 8.17 4.31 21.02
C GLU A 181 8.29 3.30 19.85
N SER A 182 7.37 3.37 18.89
CA SER A 182 7.43 2.52 17.68
C SER A 182 8.65 2.85 16.81
N LEU A 183 9.03 4.13 16.72
CA LEU A 183 10.23 4.58 16.01
C LEU A 183 11.50 4.15 16.74
N LYS A 184 11.56 4.28 18.07
CA LYS A 184 12.69 3.80 18.89
C LYS A 184 12.89 2.29 18.77
N ALA A 185 11.79 1.53 18.74
CA ALA A 185 11.81 0.08 18.51
C ALA A 185 12.16 -0.30 17.06
N ASP A 186 12.15 0.66 16.13
CA ASP A 186 12.21 0.46 14.68
C ASP A 186 11.21 -0.65 14.25
N HIS A 187 9.98 -0.63 14.77
CA HIS A 187 8.99 -1.67 14.49
C HIS A 187 8.07 -1.25 13.32
N PRO A 188 8.27 -1.73 12.08
CA PRO A 188 7.65 -1.13 10.90
C PRO A 188 6.12 -1.16 10.90
N ILE A 189 5.56 -2.26 11.40
CA ILE A 189 4.10 -2.44 11.49
C ILE A 189 3.49 -1.56 12.59
N ALA A 190 4.15 -1.43 13.75
CA ALA A 190 3.67 -0.57 14.83
C ALA A 190 3.68 0.89 14.38
N ILE A 191 4.79 1.35 13.76
CA ILE A 191 4.91 2.72 13.23
C ILE A 191 3.75 3.03 12.26
N ALA A 192 3.60 2.21 11.21
CA ALA A 192 2.56 2.46 10.20
C ALA A 192 1.14 2.41 10.78
N THR A 193 0.89 1.53 11.75
CA THR A 193 -0.43 1.42 12.40
C THR A 193 -0.70 2.59 13.33
N ALA A 194 0.31 3.06 14.08
CA ALA A 194 0.17 4.19 14.99
C ALA A 194 -0.18 5.48 14.24
N TYR A 195 0.52 5.76 13.12
CA TYR A 195 0.17 6.89 12.25
C TYR A 195 -1.25 6.77 11.67
N ASN A 196 -1.63 5.60 11.17
CA ASN A 196 -2.96 5.38 10.61
C ASN A 196 -4.08 5.62 11.63
N ASP A 197 -3.91 5.08 12.83
CA ASP A 197 -4.91 5.18 13.87
C ASP A 197 -4.99 6.59 14.47
N ALA A 198 -3.85 7.26 14.65
CA ALA A 198 -3.82 8.66 15.05
C ALA A 198 -4.60 9.50 14.04
N ALA A 199 -4.35 9.31 12.74
CA ALA A 199 -5.08 10.00 11.68
C ALA A 199 -6.59 9.75 11.76
N TRP A 200 -7.01 8.49 11.84
CA TRP A 200 -8.42 8.12 11.89
C TRP A 200 -9.12 8.68 13.13
N HIS A 201 -8.55 8.48 14.31
CA HIS A 201 -9.21 8.80 15.57
C HIS A 201 -9.19 10.30 15.90
N LEU A 202 -8.23 11.06 15.37
CA LEU A 202 -8.12 12.50 15.63
C LEU A 202 -8.76 13.38 14.54
N ARG A 203 -9.25 12.80 13.43
CA ARG A 203 -9.67 13.53 12.22
C ARG A 203 -10.64 14.69 12.43
N SER A 204 -11.58 14.52 13.37
CA SER A 204 -12.61 15.54 13.63
C SER A 204 -12.12 16.67 14.53
N THR A 205 -11.11 16.43 15.37
CA THR A 205 -10.63 17.41 16.37
C THR A 205 -9.30 18.05 15.97
N TYR A 206 -8.46 17.33 15.23
CA TYR A 206 -7.14 17.78 14.77
C TYR A 206 -6.95 17.45 13.28
N PRO A 207 -7.69 18.10 12.37
CA PRO A 207 -7.73 17.73 10.94
C PRO A 207 -6.36 17.85 10.25
N GLU A 208 -5.60 18.92 10.52
CA GLU A 208 -4.27 19.12 9.92
C GLU A 208 -3.27 18.03 10.33
N ASP A 209 -3.22 17.70 11.63
CA ASP A 209 -2.41 16.60 12.14
C ASP A 209 -2.81 15.27 11.50
N SER A 210 -4.12 15.04 11.37
CA SER A 210 -4.67 13.82 10.78
C SER A 210 -4.29 13.65 9.31
N ILE A 211 -4.27 14.73 8.52
CA ILE A 211 -3.80 14.69 7.13
C ILE A 211 -2.32 14.30 7.07
N ASN A 212 -1.48 14.93 7.91
CA ASN A 212 -0.06 14.62 7.97
C ASN A 212 0.20 13.16 8.38
N TYR A 213 -0.53 12.68 9.38
CA TYR A 213 -0.46 11.30 9.83
C TYR A 213 -0.96 10.31 8.77
N ALA A 214 -2.04 10.61 8.05
CA ALA A 214 -2.57 9.73 7.00
C ALA A 214 -1.60 9.61 5.81
N ARG A 215 -1.05 10.74 5.33
CA ARG A 215 -0.03 10.72 4.25
C ARG A 215 1.19 9.92 4.66
N LYS A 216 1.65 10.09 5.91
CA LYS A 216 2.77 9.31 6.45
C LYS A 216 2.43 7.83 6.54
N ALA A 217 1.22 7.46 6.98
CA ALA A 217 0.76 6.08 7.04
C ALA A 217 0.73 5.44 5.65
N ALA A 218 0.19 6.13 4.63
CA ALA A 218 0.17 5.65 3.26
C ALA A 218 1.59 5.43 2.71
N TYR A 219 2.49 6.40 2.90
CA TYR A 219 3.92 6.29 2.55
C TYR A 219 4.58 5.08 3.21
N LEU A 220 4.40 4.92 4.53
CA LEU A 220 5.01 3.82 5.29
C LEU A 220 4.44 2.47 4.86
N ASN A 221 3.17 2.38 4.47
CA ASN A 221 2.62 1.14 3.91
C ASN A 221 3.26 0.80 2.56
N GLY A 222 3.48 1.78 1.69
CA GLY A 222 4.22 1.58 0.43
C GLY A 222 5.66 1.12 0.64
N LYS A 223 6.32 1.69 1.66
CA LYS A 223 7.70 1.35 2.05
C LYS A 223 7.79 -0.04 2.70
N TYR A 224 6.92 -0.36 3.65
CA TYR A 224 7.05 -1.56 4.49
C TYR A 224 6.28 -2.77 3.99
N ARG A 225 5.32 -2.61 3.07
CA ARG A 225 4.50 -3.73 2.60
C ARG A 225 4.59 -3.88 1.08
N GLU A 226 4.90 -5.08 0.64
CA GLU A 226 4.95 -5.37 -0.80
C GLU A 226 3.55 -5.51 -1.41
N SER A 227 2.63 -6.16 -0.70
CA SER A 227 1.25 -6.41 -1.17
C SER A 227 0.42 -5.12 -1.11
N PRO A 228 -0.10 -4.61 -2.24
CA PRO A 228 -0.90 -3.38 -2.25
C PRO A 228 -2.20 -3.47 -1.44
N ALA A 229 -2.88 -4.63 -1.46
CA ALA A 229 -4.12 -4.85 -0.68
C ALA A 229 -3.94 -4.66 0.84
N SER A 230 -2.70 -4.71 1.34
CA SER A 230 -2.41 -4.45 2.75
C SER A 230 -2.48 -2.97 3.13
N ALA A 231 -2.44 -2.05 2.16
CA ALA A 231 -2.51 -0.61 2.35
C ALA A 231 -3.95 -0.06 2.38
N LEU A 232 -4.96 -0.86 2.00
CA LEU A 232 -6.37 -0.44 1.97
C LEU A 232 -6.83 0.37 3.20
N PRO A 233 -6.52 -0.01 4.45
CA PRO A 233 -6.94 0.78 5.61
C PRO A 233 -6.33 2.19 5.66
N SER A 234 -5.05 2.34 5.28
CA SER A 234 -4.39 3.64 5.22
C SER A 234 -4.84 4.50 4.05
N ILE A 235 -5.17 3.88 2.92
CA ILE A 235 -5.73 4.61 1.78
C ILE A 235 -7.16 5.07 2.11
N ASP A 236 -7.99 4.22 2.71
CA ASP A 236 -9.34 4.61 3.16
C ASP A 236 -9.32 5.73 4.21
N THR A 237 -8.36 5.67 5.15
CA THR A 237 -8.14 6.76 6.11
C THR A 237 -7.71 8.04 5.40
N LEU A 238 -6.80 7.96 4.41
CA LEU A 238 -6.35 9.12 3.64
C LEU A 238 -7.50 9.76 2.85
N ILE A 239 -8.34 8.95 2.18
CA ILE A 239 -9.55 9.43 1.50
C ILE A 239 -10.45 10.18 2.49
N GLU A 240 -10.70 9.61 3.67
CA GLU A 240 -11.61 10.23 4.65
C GLU A 240 -11.11 11.57 5.18
N VAL A 241 -9.81 11.72 5.43
CA VAL A 241 -9.25 12.97 5.98
C VAL A 241 -8.95 14.01 4.89
N GLU A 242 -8.87 13.59 3.63
CA GLU A 242 -8.63 14.49 2.49
C GLU A 242 -9.87 14.72 1.61
N LYS A 243 -11.07 14.29 2.05
CA LYS A 243 -12.31 14.39 1.26
C LYS A 243 -12.70 15.81 0.85
N ASP A 244 -12.26 16.82 1.60
CA ASP A 244 -12.50 18.22 1.26
C ASP A 244 -11.50 18.75 0.21
N PHE A 245 -10.48 17.97 -0.15
CA PHE A 245 -9.51 18.27 -1.21
C PHE A 245 -9.84 17.46 -2.47
N VAL A 246 -10.81 17.96 -3.22
CA VAL A 246 -11.37 17.36 -4.45
C VAL A 246 -10.33 16.71 -5.38
N SER A 247 -9.22 17.41 -5.69
CA SER A 247 -8.18 16.88 -6.58
C SER A 247 -7.41 15.68 -6.03
N LYS A 248 -7.31 15.56 -4.71
CA LYS A 248 -6.62 14.44 -4.05
C LYS A 248 -7.53 13.23 -3.93
N GLU A 249 -8.83 13.44 -3.78
CA GLU A 249 -9.79 12.35 -3.63
C GLU A 249 -9.80 11.42 -4.85
N VAL A 250 -9.77 11.97 -6.06
CA VAL A 250 -9.68 11.19 -7.31
C VAL A 250 -8.45 10.28 -7.30
N VAL A 251 -7.26 10.85 -7.07
CA VAL A 251 -6.00 10.07 -7.05
C VAL A 251 -6.02 9.03 -5.93
N ASN A 252 -6.55 9.37 -4.76
CA ASN A 252 -6.67 8.44 -3.64
C ASN A 252 -7.60 7.26 -3.97
N LEU A 253 -8.72 7.50 -4.67
CA LEU A 253 -9.66 6.46 -5.11
C LEU A 253 -9.09 5.58 -6.23
N GLU A 254 -8.30 6.13 -7.16
CA GLU A 254 -7.57 5.33 -8.15
C GLU A 254 -6.58 4.36 -7.47
N ILE A 255 -5.81 4.84 -6.49
CA ILE A 255 -4.90 3.99 -5.71
C ILE A 255 -5.66 2.95 -4.89
N PHE A 256 -6.82 3.32 -4.34
CA PHE A 256 -7.70 2.40 -3.65
C PHE A 256 -8.17 1.28 -4.58
N ALA A 257 -8.63 1.61 -5.79
CA ALA A 257 -9.04 0.64 -6.80
C ALA A 257 -7.90 -0.33 -7.17
N GLY A 258 -6.69 0.20 -7.42
CA GLY A 258 -5.52 -0.65 -7.68
C GLY A 258 -5.16 -1.57 -6.51
N CYS A 259 -5.34 -1.11 -5.27
CA CYS A 259 -5.17 -1.95 -4.08
C CYS A 259 -6.26 -3.02 -3.96
N MET A 260 -7.50 -2.71 -4.36
CA MET A 260 -8.63 -3.63 -4.37
C MET A 260 -8.44 -4.78 -5.36
N GLU A 261 -7.87 -4.51 -6.53
CA GLU A 261 -7.54 -5.56 -7.52
C GLU A 261 -6.54 -6.60 -6.98
N CYS A 262 -5.74 -6.22 -5.99
CA CYS A 262 -4.80 -7.12 -5.32
C CYS A 262 -5.43 -7.96 -4.18
N VAL A 263 -6.73 -7.78 -3.89
CA VAL A 263 -7.43 -8.56 -2.85
C VAL A 263 -7.62 -10.00 -3.34
N PRO A 264 -7.34 -11.02 -2.49
CA PRO A 264 -7.63 -12.40 -2.86
C PRO A 264 -9.12 -12.60 -3.18
N LYS A 265 -9.43 -13.27 -4.31
CA LYS A 265 -10.82 -13.56 -4.74
C LYS A 265 -11.73 -14.09 -3.62
N GLU A 266 -11.22 -15.01 -2.79
CA GLU A 266 -11.95 -15.59 -1.66
C GLU A 266 -12.37 -14.58 -0.56
N MET A 267 -11.74 -13.40 -0.53
CA MET A 267 -12.05 -12.32 0.40
C MET A 267 -12.82 -11.16 -0.25
N GLU A 268 -12.99 -11.18 -1.57
CA GLU A 268 -13.48 -10.05 -2.33
C GLU A 268 -14.82 -9.54 -1.80
N ASN A 269 -15.80 -10.43 -1.61
CA ASN A 269 -17.12 -10.06 -1.09
C ASN A 269 -17.05 -9.44 0.30
N HIS A 270 -16.24 -10.01 1.21
CA HIS A 270 -16.09 -9.49 2.57
C HIS A 270 -15.43 -8.10 2.58
N ILE A 271 -14.39 -7.90 1.77
CA ILE A 271 -13.69 -6.61 1.68
C ILE A 271 -14.56 -5.56 0.96
N ARG A 272 -15.28 -5.93 -0.11
CA ARG A 272 -16.25 -5.04 -0.78
C ARG A 272 -17.35 -4.60 0.17
N LYS A 273 -17.92 -5.51 0.98
CA LYS A 273 -18.92 -5.16 2.00
C LYS A 273 -18.35 -4.18 3.03
N ARG A 274 -17.11 -4.39 3.47
CA ARG A 274 -16.44 -3.51 4.44
C ARG A 274 -16.21 -2.09 3.90
N TYR A 275 -15.96 -1.94 2.61
CA TYR A 275 -15.69 -0.65 1.96
C TYR A 275 -16.81 -0.26 0.99
N ALA A 276 -18.05 -0.66 1.25
CA ALA A 276 -19.18 -0.44 0.35
C ALA A 276 -19.37 1.04 0.00
N HIS A 277 -19.15 1.93 0.97
CA HIS A 277 -19.20 3.38 0.78
C HIS A 277 -18.19 3.88 -0.25
N ARG A 278 -17.00 3.27 -0.34
CA ARG A 278 -16.01 3.59 -1.39
C ARG A 278 -16.37 2.96 -2.72
N MET A 279 -16.93 1.74 -2.70
CA MET A 279 -17.28 1.02 -3.93
C MET A 279 -18.32 1.75 -4.77
N ILE A 280 -19.23 2.50 -4.15
CA ILE A 280 -20.25 3.32 -4.84
C ILE A 280 -19.63 4.51 -5.57
N LEU A 281 -18.50 5.02 -5.09
CA LEU A 281 -17.81 6.19 -5.69
C LEU A 281 -16.92 5.81 -6.88
N LEU A 282 -16.36 4.60 -6.89
CA LEU A 282 -15.40 4.17 -7.91
C LEU A 282 -15.92 4.31 -9.36
N PRO A 283 -17.15 3.93 -9.71
CA PRO A 283 -17.66 4.08 -11.08
C PRO A 283 -17.70 5.52 -11.58
N LYS A 284 -17.82 6.51 -10.69
CA LYS A 284 -17.84 7.93 -11.07
C LYS A 284 -16.45 8.47 -11.44
N ILE A 285 -15.41 7.88 -10.85
CA ILE A 285 -14.05 8.43 -10.87
C ILE A 285 -13.09 7.59 -11.72
N LEU A 286 -13.38 6.30 -11.92
CA LEU A 286 -12.55 5.46 -12.80
C LEU A 286 -12.71 5.92 -14.25
N THR A 287 -11.75 6.73 -14.70
CA THR A 287 -11.73 7.39 -16.00
C THR A 287 -11.37 6.46 -17.13
N ASP A 288 -12.02 6.66 -18.27
CA ASP A 288 -11.51 6.21 -19.56
C ASP A 288 -10.81 7.40 -20.21
N LEU A 289 -9.47 7.43 -20.08
CA LEU A 289 -8.66 8.54 -20.58
C LEU A 289 -8.64 8.61 -22.11
N GLU A 290 -9.04 7.55 -22.82
CA GLU A 290 -9.11 7.53 -24.28
C GLU A 290 -10.49 8.02 -24.79
N LYS A 291 -11.56 7.78 -24.01
CA LYS A 291 -12.91 8.25 -24.35
C LYS A 291 -12.95 9.76 -24.46
N SER A 292 -13.30 10.29 -25.65
CA SER A 292 -13.37 11.73 -25.92
C SER A 292 -14.65 12.14 -26.67
N LEU A 293 -15.64 11.25 -26.71
CA LEU A 293 -16.98 11.50 -27.24
C LEU A 293 -17.99 10.98 -26.23
N TYR A 294 -19.00 11.79 -25.93
CA TYR A 294 -20.00 11.51 -24.90
C TYR A 294 -21.40 11.73 -25.46
N GLU A 295 -22.36 11.00 -24.92
CA GLU A 295 -23.77 11.28 -25.14
C GLU A 295 -24.11 12.61 -24.46
N ASN A 296 -24.95 13.41 -25.13
CA ASN A 296 -25.49 14.64 -24.55
C ASN A 296 -26.82 14.31 -23.86
N ASP A 297 -26.75 13.53 -22.78
CA ASP A 297 -27.90 13.11 -21.99
C ASP A 297 -28.53 14.25 -21.19
N MET A 298 -29.61 13.96 -20.46
CA MET A 298 -30.32 14.96 -19.65
C MET A 298 -29.44 15.52 -18.52
N GLU A 299 -28.69 14.65 -17.83
CA GLU A 299 -27.83 15.02 -16.70
C GLU A 299 -26.75 16.02 -17.13
N LEU A 300 -26.08 15.76 -18.26
CA LEU A 300 -25.09 16.66 -18.82
C LEU A 300 -25.71 17.99 -19.27
N ARG A 301 -26.89 17.98 -19.89
CA ARG A 301 -27.58 19.21 -20.32
C ARG A 301 -28.02 20.07 -19.15
N GLU A 302 -28.53 19.47 -18.08
CA GLU A 302 -28.89 20.18 -16.85
C GLU A 302 -27.65 20.82 -16.21
N TRP A 303 -26.56 20.06 -16.11
CA TRP A 303 -25.29 20.59 -15.62
C TRP A 303 -24.76 21.74 -16.48
N LEU A 304 -24.82 21.62 -17.80
CA LEU A 304 -24.41 22.68 -18.73
C LEU A 304 -25.31 23.91 -18.58
N SER A 305 -26.62 23.73 -18.47
CA SER A 305 -27.60 24.83 -18.29
C SER A 305 -27.37 25.59 -16.98
N LYS A 306 -27.05 24.86 -15.90
CA LYS A 306 -26.71 25.45 -14.60
C LYS A 306 -25.45 26.32 -14.65
N ASN A 307 -24.45 25.91 -15.42
CA ASN A 307 -23.15 26.60 -15.49
C ASN A 307 -23.08 27.66 -16.60
N ILE A 308 -23.87 27.54 -17.67
CA ILE A 308 -23.88 28.46 -18.80
C ILE A 308 -24.99 29.49 -18.62
N LYS A 309 -24.68 30.59 -17.92
CA LYS A 309 -25.63 31.69 -17.69
C LYS A 309 -25.95 32.51 -18.94
N SER A 310 -25.02 32.59 -19.89
CA SER A 310 -25.17 33.37 -21.12
C SER A 310 -24.39 32.73 -22.27
N ILE A 311 -25.09 32.31 -23.32
CA ILE A 311 -24.48 31.73 -24.53
C ILE A 311 -23.45 32.70 -25.15
N LYS A 312 -23.77 33.99 -25.18
CA LYS A 312 -22.89 35.03 -25.73
C LYS A 312 -21.58 35.12 -24.94
N GLN A 313 -21.66 35.19 -23.62
CA GLN A 313 -20.50 35.30 -22.75
C GLN A 313 -19.68 34.01 -22.74
N THR A 314 -20.33 32.86 -22.62
CA THR A 314 -19.65 31.56 -22.67
C THR A 314 -18.92 31.35 -23.99
N SER A 315 -19.51 31.76 -25.12
CA SER A 315 -18.84 31.67 -26.41
C SER A 315 -17.54 32.48 -26.45
N LEU A 316 -17.56 33.70 -25.91
CA LEU A 316 -16.37 34.56 -25.80
C LEU A 316 -15.29 33.93 -24.90
N LEU A 317 -15.67 33.40 -23.74
CA LEU A 317 -14.74 32.89 -22.73
C LEU A 317 -14.18 31.50 -23.06
N SER A 318 -14.98 30.63 -23.67
CA SER A 318 -14.60 29.24 -23.99
C SER A 318 -14.08 29.07 -25.42
N GLY A 319 -14.33 30.04 -26.32
CA GLY A 319 -14.05 29.90 -27.75
C GLY A 319 -14.97 28.92 -28.48
N VAL A 320 -16.03 28.42 -27.84
CA VAL A 320 -17.04 27.56 -28.50
C VAL A 320 -18.08 28.45 -29.20
N ALA A 321 -18.39 28.15 -30.47
CA ALA A 321 -19.36 28.92 -31.24
C ALA A 321 -20.76 28.96 -30.57
N ARG A 322 -21.44 30.12 -30.65
CA ARG A 322 -22.77 30.34 -30.03
C ARG A 322 -23.81 29.31 -30.47
N ASP A 323 -23.85 29.02 -31.77
CA ASP A 323 -24.79 28.04 -32.32
C ASP A 323 -24.55 26.64 -31.79
N ASN A 324 -23.28 26.26 -31.60
CA ASN A 324 -22.91 24.97 -31.02
C ASN A 324 -23.32 24.89 -29.55
N LEU A 325 -23.09 25.95 -28.77
CA LEU A 325 -23.54 26.02 -27.37
C LEU A 325 -25.08 25.93 -27.27
N SER A 326 -25.80 26.66 -28.13
CA SER A 326 -27.26 26.63 -28.19
C SER A 326 -27.79 25.22 -28.53
N LYS A 327 -27.23 24.58 -29.56
CA LYS A 327 -27.62 23.21 -29.95
C LYS A 327 -27.30 22.18 -28.87
N LEU A 328 -26.19 22.35 -28.16
CA LEU A 328 -25.78 21.48 -27.06
C LEU A 328 -26.76 21.56 -25.88
N ILE A 329 -27.03 22.78 -25.38
CA ILE A 329 -27.92 22.99 -24.23
C ILE A 329 -29.36 22.54 -24.54
N ASN A 330 -29.85 22.83 -25.75
CA ASN A 330 -31.21 22.47 -26.17
C ASN A 330 -31.35 21.00 -26.63
N GLY A 331 -30.32 20.17 -26.48
CA GLY A 331 -30.37 18.75 -26.84
C GLY A 331 -30.50 18.45 -28.35
N LYS A 332 -30.29 19.45 -29.22
CA LYS A 332 -30.26 19.24 -30.68
C LYS A 332 -29.02 18.47 -31.13
N THR A 333 -27.93 18.61 -30.37
CA THR A 333 -26.71 17.82 -30.55
C THR A 333 -26.79 16.56 -29.70
N GLN A 334 -26.71 15.38 -30.31
CA GLN A 334 -26.80 14.09 -29.61
C GLN A 334 -25.49 13.68 -28.92
N THR A 335 -24.35 14.13 -29.42
CA THR A 335 -23.03 13.80 -28.87
C THR A 335 -22.13 15.01 -28.73
N VAL A 336 -21.35 15.05 -27.65
CA VAL A 336 -20.41 16.13 -27.35
C VAL A 336 -18.98 15.62 -27.38
N ARG A 337 -18.09 16.38 -28.03
CA ARG A 337 -16.64 16.13 -27.99
C ARG A 337 -16.08 16.58 -26.65
N GLY A 338 -15.17 15.79 -26.09
CA GLY A 338 -14.48 16.12 -24.84
C GLY A 338 -13.75 17.46 -24.89
N GLU A 339 -13.16 17.80 -26.04
CA GLU A 339 -12.53 19.11 -26.26
C GLU A 339 -13.49 20.28 -26.02
N THR A 340 -14.76 20.15 -26.42
CA THR A 340 -15.79 21.17 -26.17
C THR A 340 -16.04 21.32 -24.67
N LEU A 341 -16.14 20.21 -23.92
CA LEU A 341 -16.31 20.25 -22.48
C LEU A 341 -15.09 20.89 -21.78
N ARG A 342 -13.87 20.51 -22.16
CA ARG A 342 -12.64 21.11 -21.63
C ARG A 342 -12.57 22.63 -21.87
N LYS A 343 -12.96 23.09 -23.06
CA LYS A 343 -13.05 24.52 -23.40
C LYS A 343 -14.05 25.25 -22.51
N ILE A 344 -15.22 24.67 -22.28
CA ILE A 344 -16.26 25.24 -21.41
C ILE A 344 -15.76 25.31 -19.96
N ILE A 345 -15.26 24.20 -19.40
CA ILE A 345 -14.73 24.12 -18.02
C ILE A 345 -13.64 25.16 -17.81
N THR A 346 -12.66 25.22 -18.72
CA THR A 346 -11.50 26.12 -18.61
C THR A 346 -11.90 27.59 -18.82
N GLY A 347 -12.66 27.87 -19.88
CA GLY A 347 -13.04 29.25 -20.23
C GLY A 347 -13.93 29.90 -19.18
N LEU A 348 -14.86 29.13 -18.61
CA LEU A 348 -15.74 29.62 -17.53
C LEU A 348 -15.12 29.48 -16.14
N LYS A 349 -13.93 28.88 -16.00
CA LYS A 349 -13.28 28.58 -14.71
C LYS A 349 -14.20 27.83 -13.76
N ILE A 350 -14.89 26.80 -14.27
CA ILE A 350 -15.83 26.01 -13.47
C ILE A 350 -15.06 25.19 -12.44
N GLU A 351 -15.50 25.28 -11.19
CA GLU A 351 -15.09 24.36 -10.13
C GLU A 351 -15.89 23.07 -10.28
N VAL A 352 -15.20 22.00 -10.69
CA VAL A 352 -15.80 20.67 -10.90
C VAL A 352 -15.77 19.91 -9.58
N ASP A 353 -16.90 19.27 -9.25
CA ASP A 353 -17.04 18.33 -8.14
C ASP A 353 -17.08 16.89 -8.69
N PRO A 354 -15.95 16.15 -8.66
CA PRO A 354 -15.83 14.79 -9.18
C PRO A 354 -16.77 13.75 -8.57
N LEU A 355 -17.37 14.05 -7.41
CA LEU A 355 -18.29 13.13 -6.74
C LEU A 355 -19.74 13.35 -7.18
N ASN A 356 -20.08 14.55 -7.63
CA ASN A 356 -21.45 14.98 -7.88
C ASN A 356 -21.71 15.43 -9.32
N ASP A 357 -20.68 15.80 -10.07
CA ASP A 357 -20.81 16.22 -11.46
C ASP A 357 -20.91 15.03 -12.43
N PRO A 358 -21.50 15.23 -13.62
CA PRO A 358 -21.69 14.18 -14.61
C PRO A 358 -20.34 13.58 -15.05
N TYR A 359 -20.30 12.26 -15.26
CA TYR A 359 -19.10 11.55 -15.69
C TYR A 359 -18.35 12.21 -16.88
N PRO A 360 -19.02 12.68 -17.96
CA PRO A 360 -18.34 13.39 -19.05
C PRO A 360 -17.53 14.61 -18.60
N VAL A 361 -18.06 15.38 -17.65
CA VAL A 361 -17.40 16.56 -17.09
C VAL A 361 -16.20 16.14 -16.25
N VAL A 362 -16.39 15.17 -15.37
CA VAL A 362 -15.34 14.66 -14.46
C VAL A 362 -14.17 14.07 -15.26
N ASN A 363 -14.45 13.24 -16.27
CA ASN A 363 -13.41 12.62 -17.09
C ASN A 363 -12.56 13.66 -17.83
N GLU A 364 -13.19 14.69 -18.38
CA GLU A 364 -12.50 15.77 -19.10
C GLU A 364 -11.76 16.74 -18.16
N TRP A 365 -12.27 16.96 -16.95
CA TRP A 365 -11.56 17.71 -15.92
C TRP A 365 -10.30 16.97 -15.43
N ILE A 366 -10.36 15.65 -15.25
CA ILE A 366 -9.18 14.84 -14.88
C ILE A 366 -8.09 14.94 -15.95
N LYS A 367 -8.47 14.91 -17.23
CA LYS A 367 -7.54 15.15 -18.35
C LYS A 367 -6.86 16.50 -18.28
N LEU A 368 -7.59 17.57 -17.93
CA LEU A 368 -7.01 18.90 -17.71
C LEU A 368 -6.01 18.91 -16.54
N GLN A 369 -6.28 18.17 -15.45
CA GLN A 369 -5.33 18.03 -14.35
C GLN A 369 -4.06 17.29 -14.79
N ILE A 370 -4.20 16.24 -15.62
CA ILE A 370 -3.07 15.52 -16.20
C ILE A 370 -2.24 16.43 -17.11
N ASP A 371 -2.88 17.23 -17.97
CA ASP A 371 -2.20 18.17 -18.86
C ASP A 371 -1.41 19.21 -18.06
N LYS A 372 -1.99 19.77 -16.98
CA LYS A 372 -1.29 20.69 -16.08
C LYS A 372 -0.10 20.04 -15.39
N GLY A 373 -0.29 18.85 -14.82
CA GLY A 373 0.79 18.10 -14.16
C GLY A 373 1.91 17.71 -15.13
N PHE A 374 1.56 17.40 -16.38
CA PHE A 374 2.52 17.10 -17.44
C PHE A 374 3.42 18.30 -17.75
N GLU A 375 2.84 19.47 -18.03
CA GLU A 375 3.62 20.67 -18.33
C GLU A 375 4.54 21.06 -17.16
N ASN A 376 4.02 21.04 -15.93
CA ASN A 376 4.83 21.27 -14.73
C ASN A 376 6.00 20.28 -14.63
N ALA A 377 5.76 19.00 -14.88
CA ALA A 377 6.80 17.97 -14.84
C ALA A 377 7.86 18.14 -15.94
N ILE A 378 7.49 18.62 -17.13
CA ILE A 378 8.47 18.96 -18.19
C ILE A 378 9.37 20.10 -17.71
N THR A 379 8.82 21.18 -17.16
CA THR A 379 9.61 22.29 -16.60
C THR A 379 10.52 21.84 -15.44
N GLU A 380 10.07 20.93 -14.59
CA GLU A 380 10.93 20.38 -13.53
C GLU A 380 12.03 19.46 -14.08
N LEU A 381 11.80 18.73 -15.17
CA LEU A 381 12.84 17.89 -15.81
C LEU A 381 13.99 18.71 -16.38
N GLU A 382 13.73 19.90 -16.91
CA GLU A 382 14.74 20.82 -17.47
C GLU A 382 15.76 21.27 -16.41
N LYS A 383 15.36 21.29 -15.14
CA LYS A 383 16.22 21.67 -14.00
C LYS A 383 17.15 20.55 -13.55
N LEU A 384 16.91 19.31 -13.99
CA LEU A 384 17.65 18.12 -13.55
C LEU A 384 18.77 17.73 -14.51
N LYS A 385 19.84 17.16 -13.96
CA LYS A 385 20.93 16.60 -14.77
C LYS A 385 20.51 15.27 -15.41
N PRO A 386 21.07 14.88 -16.57
CA PRO A 386 20.77 13.58 -17.21
C PRO A 386 20.97 12.35 -16.31
N SER A 387 21.93 12.41 -15.36
CA SER A 387 22.16 11.34 -14.38
C SER A 387 21.03 11.17 -13.36
N GLU A 388 20.24 12.22 -13.13
CA GLU A 388 19.09 12.19 -12.22
C GLU A 388 17.88 11.55 -12.91
N HIS A 389 17.68 11.83 -14.21
CA HIS A 389 16.67 11.15 -15.03
C HIS A 389 16.87 9.63 -15.06
N GLU A 390 18.12 9.15 -15.13
CA GLU A 390 18.50 7.73 -15.08
C GLU A 390 17.94 7.00 -13.85
N ILE A 391 17.74 7.69 -12.73
CA ILE A 391 17.17 7.10 -11.53
C ILE A 391 15.67 7.42 -11.45
N LEU A 392 15.28 8.64 -11.79
CA LEU A 392 13.91 9.14 -11.64
C LEU A 392 12.90 8.33 -12.45
N ILE A 393 13.15 8.11 -13.74
CA ILE A 393 12.23 7.40 -14.63
C ILE A 393 12.05 5.94 -14.21
N PRO A 394 13.13 5.12 -14.09
CA PRO A 394 12.95 3.72 -13.70
C PRO A 394 12.37 3.57 -12.30
N SER A 395 12.78 4.41 -11.34
CA SER A 395 12.24 4.31 -9.98
C SER A 395 10.75 4.65 -9.89
N THR A 396 10.29 5.63 -10.66
CA THR A 396 8.86 5.97 -10.74
C THR A 396 8.09 4.85 -11.42
N TYR A 397 8.54 4.38 -12.60
CA TYR A 397 7.89 3.29 -13.32
C TYR A 397 7.75 2.00 -12.48
N THR A 398 8.83 1.62 -11.78
CA THR A 398 8.83 0.45 -10.90
C THR A 398 7.85 0.59 -9.72
N ALA A 399 7.56 1.81 -9.27
CA ALA A 399 6.71 2.06 -8.11
C ALA A 399 5.22 1.85 -8.40
N LEU A 400 4.80 2.07 -9.64
CA LEU A 400 3.40 2.04 -10.08
C LEU A 400 2.71 0.71 -9.79
N LEU A 401 1.39 0.78 -9.61
CA LEU A 401 0.50 -0.39 -9.61
C LEU A 401 -0.01 -0.61 -11.03
N ASN A 402 -0.41 -1.85 -11.34
CA ASN A 402 -1.19 -2.20 -12.53
C ASN A 402 -0.73 -1.61 -13.86
N ARG A 403 0.57 -1.31 -14.01
CA ARG A 403 1.11 -0.53 -15.14
C ARG A 403 0.82 -1.10 -16.53
N ARG A 404 0.60 -2.42 -16.68
CA ARG A 404 0.16 -3.00 -17.96
C ARG A 404 -1.23 -2.55 -18.38
N LYS A 405 -2.11 -2.29 -17.40
CA LYS A 405 -3.47 -1.80 -17.60
C LYS A 405 -3.49 -0.27 -17.69
N ASP A 406 -2.76 0.40 -16.81
CA ASP A 406 -2.85 1.86 -16.65
C ASP A 406 -1.86 2.63 -17.55
N HIS A 407 -0.77 1.98 -17.98
CA HIS A 407 0.25 2.52 -18.89
C HIS A 407 0.68 1.48 -19.94
N PRO A 408 -0.28 0.93 -20.74
CA PRO A 408 0.00 -0.15 -21.68
C PRO A 408 1.03 0.23 -22.75
N TYR A 409 1.13 1.49 -23.18
CA TYR A 409 2.13 1.90 -24.17
C TYR A 409 3.55 1.80 -23.60
N LEU A 410 3.79 2.33 -22.39
CA LEU A 410 5.09 2.27 -21.71
C LEU A 410 5.50 0.85 -21.33
N SER A 411 4.51 -0.03 -21.10
CA SER A 411 4.72 -1.44 -20.79
C SER A 411 5.23 -2.28 -21.97
N ARG A 412 5.14 -1.77 -23.21
CA ARG A 412 5.67 -2.45 -24.39
C ARG A 412 7.20 -2.53 -24.33
N LYS A 413 7.75 -3.60 -24.90
CA LYS A 413 9.20 -3.81 -24.97
C LYS A 413 9.85 -2.64 -25.73
N GLY A 414 10.93 -2.08 -25.19
CA GLY A 414 11.66 -0.97 -25.79
C GLY A 414 11.09 0.44 -25.52
N THR A 415 9.79 0.60 -25.27
CA THR A 415 9.16 1.92 -25.10
C THR A 415 9.74 2.70 -23.91
N LEU A 416 9.84 2.06 -22.73
CA LEU A 416 10.46 2.70 -21.56
C LEU A 416 11.94 3.04 -21.78
N SER A 417 12.67 2.23 -22.57
CA SER A 417 14.07 2.53 -22.93
C SER A 417 14.14 3.80 -23.76
N ARG A 418 13.32 3.87 -24.81
CA ARG A 418 13.21 5.05 -25.67
C ARG A 418 12.81 6.29 -24.87
N ALA A 419 11.84 6.17 -23.96
CA ALA A 419 11.44 7.27 -23.09
C ALA A 419 12.61 7.80 -22.25
N LEU A 420 13.41 6.90 -21.65
CA LEU A 420 14.58 7.29 -20.87
C LEU A 420 15.68 7.91 -21.74
N GLU A 421 15.94 7.34 -22.92
CA GLU A 421 16.95 7.84 -23.86
C GLU A 421 16.61 9.26 -24.34
N LEU A 422 15.36 9.49 -24.73
CA LEU A 422 14.87 10.82 -25.12
C LEU A 422 14.96 11.80 -23.95
N CYS A 423 14.48 11.43 -22.77
CA CYS A 423 14.50 12.31 -21.60
C CYS A 423 15.92 12.80 -21.26
N LYS A 424 16.93 11.93 -21.43
CA LYS A 424 18.34 12.27 -21.17
C LYS A 424 19.02 13.09 -22.26
N GLY A 425 18.57 12.97 -23.51
CA GLY A 425 19.29 13.49 -24.67
C GLY A 425 18.60 14.68 -25.35
N ASP A 426 17.27 14.70 -25.36
CA ASP A 426 16.46 15.66 -26.10
C ASP A 426 15.07 15.77 -25.44
N LEU A 427 14.94 16.71 -24.49
CA LEU A 427 13.70 16.89 -23.73
C LEU A 427 12.52 17.32 -24.60
N GLN A 428 12.78 18.03 -25.71
CA GLN A 428 11.74 18.40 -26.66
C GLN A 428 11.16 17.16 -27.34
N LYS A 429 12.01 16.27 -27.86
CA LYS A 429 11.55 14.98 -28.41
C LYS A 429 10.92 14.08 -27.35
N PHE A 430 11.37 14.16 -26.10
CA PHE A 430 10.71 13.46 -24.99
C PHE A 430 9.29 13.98 -24.76
N LYS A 431 9.09 15.30 -24.77
CA LYS A 431 7.77 15.93 -24.68
C LYS A 431 6.86 15.44 -25.82
N GLU A 432 7.30 15.57 -27.07
CA GLU A 432 6.57 15.10 -28.26
C GLU A 432 6.23 13.61 -28.19
N PHE A 433 7.16 12.80 -27.67
CA PHE A 433 6.94 11.37 -27.48
C PHE A 433 5.87 11.03 -26.44
N THR A 434 5.71 11.87 -25.41
CA THR A 434 4.84 11.60 -24.25
C THR A 434 3.53 12.41 -24.24
N GLU A 435 3.42 13.47 -25.02
CA GLU A 435 2.22 14.34 -25.05
C GLU A 435 1.05 13.76 -25.85
N ASN A 436 1.27 12.73 -26.65
CA ASN A 436 0.24 12.22 -27.54
C ASN A 436 -0.78 11.29 -26.86
N ARG A 437 -0.53 10.85 -25.62
CA ARG A 437 -1.41 9.92 -24.87
C ARG A 437 -1.56 10.38 -23.44
N TYR A 438 -2.78 10.32 -22.91
CA TYR A 438 -3.03 10.70 -21.52
C TYR A 438 -2.33 9.75 -20.53
N GLU A 439 -2.19 8.46 -20.85
CA GLU A 439 -1.43 7.53 -20.01
C GLU A 439 0.06 7.92 -19.86
N THR A 440 0.68 8.46 -20.92
CA THR A 440 2.10 8.87 -20.89
C THR A 440 2.26 10.22 -20.24
N LYS A 441 1.33 11.16 -20.48
CA LYS A 441 1.27 12.43 -19.74
C LYS A 441 1.14 12.20 -18.24
N LYS A 442 0.22 11.32 -17.83
CA LYS A 442 -0.01 10.94 -16.43
C LYS A 442 1.26 10.36 -15.81
N PHE A 443 1.97 9.48 -16.52
CA PHE A 443 3.26 8.97 -16.04
C PHE A 443 4.30 10.08 -15.83
N VAL A 444 4.40 11.03 -16.76
CA VAL A 444 5.35 12.14 -16.66
C VAL A 444 4.99 13.08 -15.51
N ALA A 445 3.71 13.43 -15.33
CA ALA A 445 3.23 14.19 -14.17
C ALA A 445 3.63 13.51 -12.83
N GLN A 446 3.50 12.19 -12.78
CA GLN A 446 3.86 11.35 -11.63
C GLN A 446 5.37 11.30 -11.32
N LEU A 447 6.24 11.82 -12.19
CA LEU A 447 7.68 11.92 -11.88
C LEU A 447 7.94 12.85 -10.69
N PHE A 448 7.10 13.86 -10.46
CA PHE A 448 7.27 14.80 -9.34
C PHE A 448 6.12 14.74 -8.34
N GLU A 449 4.89 14.55 -8.81
CA GLU A 449 3.71 14.47 -7.95
C GLU A 449 3.16 13.04 -7.90
N LEU A 450 3.70 12.26 -6.98
CA LEU A 450 3.33 10.86 -6.80
C LEU A 450 2.53 10.68 -5.52
N HIS A 451 1.46 9.87 -5.58
CA HIS A 451 0.66 9.55 -4.40
C HIS A 451 1.55 8.98 -3.27
N PRO A 452 1.36 9.36 -1.98
CA PRO A 452 2.27 8.99 -0.89
C PRO A 452 2.61 7.50 -0.80
N PHE A 453 1.62 6.62 -1.01
CA PHE A 453 1.84 5.16 -1.06
C PHE A 453 2.82 4.74 -2.16
N LEU A 454 2.73 5.30 -3.36
CA LEU A 454 3.65 5.00 -4.45
C LEU A 454 5.02 5.63 -4.19
N GLU A 455 5.07 6.79 -3.53
CA GLU A 455 6.34 7.41 -3.12
C GLU A 455 7.16 6.50 -2.20
N GLY A 456 6.50 5.89 -1.21
CA GLY A 456 7.15 4.92 -0.33
C GLY A 456 7.75 3.72 -1.09
N ARG A 457 7.13 3.32 -2.22
CA ARG A 457 7.65 2.27 -3.10
C ARG A 457 8.81 2.78 -3.95
N ARG A 458 8.68 3.98 -4.53
CA ARG A 458 9.71 4.64 -5.35
C ARG A 458 11.01 4.83 -4.58
N ASP A 459 10.92 5.27 -3.33
CA ASP A 459 12.09 5.49 -2.48
C ASP A 459 12.93 4.24 -2.24
N LEU A 460 12.30 3.06 -2.14
CA LEU A 460 13.02 1.80 -2.04
C LEU A 460 13.85 1.54 -3.31
N VAL A 461 13.26 1.80 -4.48
CA VAL A 461 13.91 1.58 -5.77
C VAL A 461 15.05 2.57 -5.98
N ARG A 462 14.82 3.85 -5.66
CA ARG A 462 15.85 4.89 -5.70
C ARG A 462 17.05 4.50 -4.84
N LYS A 463 16.81 4.05 -3.60
CA LYS A 463 17.86 3.58 -2.69
C LYS A 463 18.60 2.35 -3.24
N PHE A 464 17.90 1.41 -3.85
CA PHE A 464 18.52 0.25 -4.49
C PHE A 464 19.47 0.69 -5.61
N LEU A 465 18.99 1.51 -6.54
CA LEU A 465 19.80 1.99 -7.66
C LEU A 465 21.01 2.80 -7.17
N LYS A 466 20.83 3.68 -6.17
CA LYS A 466 21.92 4.46 -5.57
C LYS A 466 22.95 3.59 -4.83
N ALA A 467 22.56 2.42 -4.32
CA ALA A 467 23.50 1.48 -3.70
C ALA A 467 24.43 0.78 -4.71
N LEU A 468 24.09 0.80 -6.00
CA LEU A 468 24.94 0.23 -7.05
C LEU A 468 26.07 1.20 -7.44
N PRO A 469 27.31 0.72 -7.64
CA PRO A 469 28.38 1.52 -8.23
C PRO A 469 27.94 2.12 -9.58
N ALA A 470 28.34 3.36 -9.91
CA ALA A 470 27.79 4.10 -11.06
C ALA A 470 27.82 3.32 -12.39
N ARG A 471 28.95 2.71 -12.76
CA ARG A 471 29.08 1.88 -13.97
C ARG A 471 28.14 0.66 -13.94
N LYS A 472 28.02 0.01 -12.78
CA LYS A 472 27.15 -1.15 -12.58
C LYS A 472 25.66 -0.77 -12.53
N ARG A 473 25.33 0.43 -12.03
CA ARG A 473 23.98 0.98 -12.10
C ARG A 473 23.52 1.16 -13.54
N LYS A 474 24.34 1.79 -14.39
CA LYS A 474 24.04 1.97 -15.82
C LYS A 474 23.83 0.62 -16.52
N GLU A 475 24.73 -0.32 -16.29
CA GLU A 475 24.61 -1.70 -16.79
C GLU A 475 23.31 -2.37 -16.33
N PHE A 476 22.98 -2.26 -15.04
CA PHE A 476 21.75 -2.82 -14.47
C PHE A 476 20.50 -2.22 -15.11
N ILE A 477 20.42 -0.89 -15.19
CA ILE A 477 19.27 -0.18 -15.78
C ILE A 477 19.11 -0.58 -17.25
N HIS A 478 20.20 -0.61 -18.03
CA HIS A 478 20.15 -1.04 -19.41
C HIS A 478 19.57 -2.46 -19.54
N LYS A 479 20.10 -3.43 -18.77
CA LYS A 479 19.56 -4.81 -18.78
C LYS A 479 18.10 -4.89 -18.32
N TYR A 480 17.70 -4.09 -17.32
CA TYR A 480 16.31 -4.00 -16.85
C TYR A 480 15.36 -3.51 -17.94
N LEU A 481 15.75 -2.48 -18.71
CA LEU A 481 14.93 -1.90 -19.77
C LEU A 481 14.71 -2.88 -20.94
N GLN A 482 15.61 -3.83 -21.16
CA GLN A 482 15.46 -4.88 -22.18
C GLN A 482 14.47 -6.00 -21.79
N LEU A 483 14.08 -6.08 -20.51
CA LEU A 483 13.11 -7.07 -20.05
C LEU A 483 11.69 -6.73 -20.53
N GLY A 484 10.90 -7.77 -20.77
CA GLY A 484 9.44 -7.64 -20.87
C GLY A 484 8.82 -7.33 -19.50
N ASP A 485 7.63 -6.77 -19.50
CA ASP A 485 7.03 -6.21 -18.29
C ASP A 485 6.79 -7.25 -17.18
N GLU A 486 6.41 -8.48 -17.53
CA GLU A 486 6.30 -9.61 -16.59
C GLU A 486 7.61 -9.96 -15.88
N ASP A 487 8.73 -9.82 -16.57
CA ASP A 487 10.06 -10.06 -16.00
C ASP A 487 10.49 -8.87 -15.14
N ARG A 488 10.16 -7.63 -15.56
CA ARG A 488 10.39 -6.42 -14.76
C ARG A 488 9.66 -6.50 -13.42
N GLU A 489 8.40 -6.95 -13.35
CA GLU A 489 7.65 -7.08 -12.09
C GLU A 489 8.39 -7.93 -11.03
N VAL A 490 9.12 -8.97 -11.48
CA VAL A 490 9.92 -9.83 -10.60
C VAL A 490 11.14 -9.07 -10.08
N ILE A 491 11.84 -8.33 -10.95
CA ILE A 491 13.01 -7.52 -10.58
C ILE A 491 12.60 -6.34 -9.69
N ASP A 492 11.50 -5.68 -9.99
CA ASP A 492 10.89 -4.60 -9.21
C ASP A 492 10.67 -5.01 -7.75
N THR A 493 10.08 -6.19 -7.58
CA THR A 493 9.84 -6.79 -6.26
C THR A 493 11.16 -7.05 -5.53
N PHE A 494 12.19 -7.52 -6.24
CA PHE A 494 13.51 -7.72 -5.67
C PHE A 494 14.16 -6.39 -5.23
N MET A 495 14.17 -5.37 -6.09
CA MET A 495 14.74 -4.05 -5.78
C MET A 495 14.10 -3.45 -4.51
N ARG A 496 12.76 -3.48 -4.44
CA ARG A 496 12.03 -3.00 -3.26
C ARG A 496 12.36 -3.83 -2.02
N ASN A 497 12.33 -5.16 -2.10
CA ASN A 497 12.61 -6.01 -0.95
C ASN A 497 14.06 -5.91 -0.47
N TYR A 498 15.04 -5.75 -1.36
CA TYR A 498 16.44 -5.60 -1.01
C TYR A 498 16.65 -4.43 -0.03
N VAL A 499 16.04 -3.28 -0.32
CA VAL A 499 16.11 -2.10 0.56
C VAL A 499 15.16 -2.21 1.74
N ARG A 500 13.95 -2.73 1.52
CA ARG A 500 12.93 -2.85 2.58
C ARG A 500 13.49 -3.58 3.81
N TYR A 501 14.24 -4.65 3.61
CA TYR A 501 14.82 -5.43 4.70
C TYR A 501 16.26 -5.02 5.06
N ASP A 502 16.78 -3.88 4.58
CA ASP A 502 18.09 -3.36 4.95
C ASP A 502 18.05 -2.73 6.36
N ARG A 503 18.23 -3.58 7.38
CA ARG A 503 18.34 -3.19 8.79
C ARG A 503 19.16 -4.21 9.58
N ASN A 504 19.52 -3.85 10.81
CA ASN A 504 20.23 -4.77 11.69
C ASN A 504 19.24 -5.79 12.30
N TRP A 505 19.28 -7.02 11.80
CA TRP A 505 18.41 -8.09 12.26
C TRP A 505 18.98 -8.91 13.43
N GLY A 506 20.26 -8.72 13.79
CA GLY A 506 20.97 -9.63 14.69
C GLY A 506 21.12 -11.06 14.15
N LEU A 507 20.62 -11.35 12.93
CA LEU A 507 20.63 -12.64 12.27
C LEU A 507 21.24 -12.50 10.87
N ARG A 508 22.13 -13.43 10.51
CA ARG A 508 22.77 -13.46 9.19
C ARG A 508 22.18 -14.59 8.35
N VAL A 509 21.42 -14.21 7.32
CA VAL A 509 20.92 -15.15 6.30
C VAL A 509 21.83 -15.07 5.07
N LYS A 510 22.20 -16.22 4.50
CA LYS A 510 22.97 -16.30 3.25
C LYS A 510 22.04 -16.48 2.05
N PRO A 511 22.33 -15.85 0.90
CA PRO A 511 21.57 -16.11 -0.31
C PRO A 511 21.88 -17.54 -0.80
N PRO A 512 20.98 -18.16 -1.58
CA PRO A 512 21.30 -19.41 -2.25
C PRO A 512 22.52 -19.24 -3.18
N ALA A 513 23.29 -20.31 -3.37
CA ALA A 513 24.56 -20.27 -4.11
C ALA A 513 24.39 -19.72 -5.54
N GLU A 514 23.28 -20.03 -6.20
CA GLU A 514 22.90 -19.52 -7.52
C GLU A 514 22.85 -17.99 -7.62
N LEU A 515 22.67 -17.26 -6.50
CA LEU A 515 22.65 -15.79 -6.49
C LEU A 515 24.02 -15.16 -6.19
N TYR A 516 25.06 -15.95 -5.90
CA TYR A 516 26.38 -15.41 -5.60
C TYR A 516 27.00 -14.61 -6.77
N PRO A 517 26.95 -15.08 -8.04
CA PRO A 517 27.53 -14.33 -9.15
C PRO A 517 26.87 -12.96 -9.32
N PHE A 518 25.54 -12.89 -9.26
CA PHE A 518 24.79 -11.64 -9.31
C PHE A 518 25.13 -10.71 -8.13
N THR A 519 25.16 -11.26 -6.91
CA THR A 519 25.49 -10.50 -5.69
C THR A 519 26.88 -9.87 -5.77
N GLN A 520 27.87 -10.64 -6.24
CA GLN A 520 29.26 -10.19 -6.38
C GLN A 520 29.40 -9.14 -7.49
N LYS A 521 28.83 -9.41 -8.67
CA LYS A 521 28.89 -8.51 -9.84
C LYS A 521 28.41 -7.10 -9.52
N TYR A 522 27.31 -6.99 -8.77
CA TYR A 522 26.70 -5.72 -8.39
C TYR A 522 27.13 -5.20 -7.01
N ARG A 523 28.08 -5.88 -6.33
CA ARG A 523 28.58 -5.54 -4.98
C ARG A 523 27.46 -5.38 -3.95
N LEU A 524 26.44 -6.22 -4.05
CA LEU A 524 25.28 -6.19 -3.15
C LEU A 524 25.60 -6.86 -1.81
N LYS A 525 24.95 -6.39 -0.75
CA LYS A 525 25.08 -7.01 0.58
C LYS A 525 24.39 -8.38 0.58
N LYS A 526 25.13 -9.43 0.97
CA LYS A 526 24.66 -10.83 0.95
C LYS A 526 23.35 -11.03 1.72
N THR A 527 23.23 -10.45 2.91
CA THR A 527 22.04 -10.63 3.76
C THR A 527 20.81 -10.00 3.14
N GLN A 528 20.90 -8.80 2.57
CA GLN A 528 19.81 -8.10 1.93
C GLN A 528 19.36 -8.83 0.66
N THR A 529 20.31 -9.35 -0.13
CA THR A 529 19.98 -10.24 -1.26
C THR A 529 19.23 -11.49 -0.79
N ALA A 530 19.68 -12.11 0.31
CA ALA A 530 19.04 -13.29 0.88
C ALA A 530 17.61 -12.99 1.35
N LEU A 531 17.42 -11.89 2.10
CA LEU A 531 16.11 -11.50 2.61
C LEU A 531 15.16 -11.13 1.48
N ALA A 532 15.63 -10.47 0.41
CA ALA A 532 14.83 -10.20 -0.77
C ALA A 532 14.36 -11.48 -1.48
N TYR A 533 15.24 -12.48 -1.59
CA TYR A 533 14.90 -13.80 -2.13
C TYR A 533 13.89 -14.53 -1.24
N TRP A 534 14.11 -14.55 0.07
CA TRP A 534 13.23 -15.24 1.02
C TRP A 534 11.91 -14.50 1.30
N ALA A 535 11.76 -13.23 0.90
CA ALA A 535 10.49 -12.51 0.98
C ALA A 535 9.37 -13.14 0.10
N LEU A 536 9.75 -13.89 -0.93
CA LEU A 536 8.84 -14.62 -1.81
C LEU A 536 8.38 -15.92 -1.15
N ASP A 537 7.06 -16.17 -1.17
CA ASP A 537 6.45 -17.28 -0.43
C ASP A 537 6.75 -18.63 -1.08
N LYS A 538 6.64 -18.72 -2.41
CA LYS A 538 6.69 -20.01 -3.12
C LYS A 538 8.09 -20.29 -3.68
N LYS A 539 8.48 -21.57 -3.67
CA LYS A 539 9.72 -22.05 -4.31
C LYS A 539 9.76 -21.70 -5.81
N LYS A 540 8.63 -21.78 -6.52
CA LYS A 540 8.51 -21.41 -7.94
C LYS A 540 8.80 -19.92 -8.18
N GLU A 541 8.28 -19.03 -7.33
CA GLU A 541 8.53 -17.58 -7.41
C GLU A 541 10.01 -17.28 -7.17
N ARG A 542 10.61 -17.94 -6.17
CA ARG A 542 12.04 -17.84 -5.85
C ARG A 542 12.94 -18.30 -7.01
N LYS A 543 12.63 -19.45 -7.63
CA LYS A 543 13.32 -19.93 -8.84
C LYS A 543 13.16 -18.96 -10.01
N LYS A 544 11.95 -18.42 -10.24
CA LYS A 544 11.71 -17.40 -11.28
C LYS A 544 12.62 -16.20 -11.05
N LEU A 545 12.67 -15.68 -9.82
CA LEU A 545 13.55 -14.57 -9.46
C LEU A 545 15.02 -14.89 -9.74
N ALA A 546 15.54 -16.02 -9.26
CA ALA A 546 16.93 -16.40 -9.48
C ALA A 546 17.29 -16.46 -10.96
N ASN A 547 16.46 -17.14 -11.76
CA ASN A 547 16.64 -17.23 -13.21
C ASN A 547 16.63 -15.86 -13.90
N ARG A 548 15.86 -14.87 -13.40
CA ARG A 548 15.86 -13.52 -13.96
C ARG A 548 17.07 -12.71 -13.54
N LEU A 549 17.47 -12.77 -12.27
CA LEU A 549 18.68 -12.09 -11.80
C LEU A 549 19.95 -12.63 -12.48
N LEU A 550 19.98 -13.92 -12.83
CA LEU A 550 21.10 -14.50 -13.56
C LEU A 550 21.26 -13.96 -14.98
N LYS A 551 20.20 -13.44 -15.63
CA LYS A 551 20.34 -12.71 -16.91
C LYS A 551 21.12 -11.39 -16.77
N PHE A 552 21.27 -10.89 -15.54
CA PHE A 552 22.04 -9.69 -15.25
C PHE A 552 23.52 -9.98 -15.03
N VAL A 553 23.90 -11.22 -14.74
CA VAL A 553 25.29 -11.68 -14.79
C VAL A 553 25.76 -11.68 -16.24
#